data_AF-A0A1G6L8C3-F1
#
_entry.id   AF-A0A1G6L8C3-F1
#
_cell.length_a   1.000
_cell.length_b   1.000
_cell.length_c   1.000
_cell.angle_alpha   90.00
_cell.angle_beta   90.00
_cell.angle_gamma   90.00
#
_symmetry.space_group_name_H-M   'P 1'
#
loop_
_entity.id
_entity.type
_entity.pdbx_description
1 polymer ?
#
loop_
_entity_poly.entity_id
_entity_poly.type
_entity_poly.pdbx_seq_one_letter_code
_entity_poly.pdbx_strand_id
1 'polypeptide(L)'
;MAQAARICFTLGVTADDLALKQCGAIVWLMAQDHEWYTGEAMEGVWFETREDSAAHQGALDVVPYGRYEALAVSRLATGRLDPPDICLIYGTPGQMILLINGL
;
A
#
# COMPACT_ATOMS: atom_id res chain seq x y z
N MET A 1 -7.46 2.34 -5.23
CA MET A 1 -7.46 0.92 -5.66
C MET A 1 -8.85 0.29 -5.80
N ALA A 2 -9.79 0.53 -4.88
CA ALA A 2 -11.15 -0.03 -4.97
C ALA A 2 -11.89 0.29 -6.29
N GLN A 3 -11.65 1.48 -6.87
CA GLN A 3 -12.19 1.86 -8.18
C GLN A 3 -11.74 0.91 -9.30
N ALA A 4 -10.44 0.58 -9.39
CA ALA A 4 -9.95 -0.38 -10.37
C ALA A 4 -10.60 -1.77 -10.19
N ALA A 5 -10.77 -2.22 -8.95
CA ALA A 5 -11.37 -3.51 -8.65
C ALA A 5 -12.87 -3.59 -9.00
N ARG A 6 -13.65 -2.52 -8.73
CA ARG A 6 -15.12 -2.52 -8.85
C ARG A 6 -15.64 -1.96 -10.18
N ILE A 7 -14.95 -0.97 -10.74
CA ILE A 7 -15.34 -0.28 -11.99
C ILE A 7 -14.60 -0.88 -13.21
N CYS A 8 -13.58 -1.73 -12.97
CA CYS A 8 -12.79 -2.42 -14.00
C CYS A 8 -11.97 -1.50 -14.92
N PHE A 9 -11.66 -0.29 -14.47
CA PHE A 9 -10.71 0.61 -15.14
C PHE A 9 -9.27 0.29 -14.74
N THR A 10 -8.35 0.60 -15.65
CA THR A 10 -6.92 0.70 -15.33
C THR A 10 -6.64 2.15 -14.95
N LEU A 11 -6.08 2.37 -13.77
CA LEU A 11 -5.80 3.70 -13.22
C LEU A 11 -4.29 3.90 -13.10
N GLY A 12 -3.81 5.08 -13.51
CA GLY A 12 -2.50 5.58 -13.12
C GLY A 12 -2.62 6.40 -11.83
N VAL A 13 -1.63 6.31 -10.95
CA VAL A 13 -1.56 7.05 -9.69
C VAL A 13 -0.17 7.64 -9.55
N THR A 14 -0.09 8.95 -9.33
CA THR A 14 1.15 9.68 -9.05
C THR A 14 1.19 10.11 -7.59
N ALA A 15 2.31 10.71 -7.15
CA ALA A 15 2.42 11.26 -5.81
C ALA A 15 1.36 12.33 -5.52
N ASP A 16 1.00 13.13 -6.53
CA ASP A 16 0.01 14.22 -6.40
C ASP A 16 -1.42 13.71 -6.18
N ASP A 17 -1.71 12.47 -6.58
CA ASP A 17 -3.00 11.82 -6.38
C ASP A 17 -3.17 11.26 -4.95
N LEU A 18 -2.11 11.25 -4.14
CA LEU A 18 -2.10 10.67 -2.80
C LEU A 18 -2.17 11.75 -1.72
N ALA A 19 -3.25 11.71 -0.93
CA ALA A 19 -3.50 12.68 0.13
C ALA A 19 -2.55 12.56 1.33
N LEU A 20 -1.95 11.39 1.55
CA LEU A 20 -1.11 11.11 2.71
C LEU A 20 0.21 10.49 2.31
N LYS A 21 1.29 10.99 2.93
CA LYS A 21 2.65 10.47 2.78
C LYS A 21 2.75 8.99 3.08
N GLN A 22 1.94 8.47 4.01
CA GLN A 22 1.95 7.06 4.37
C GLN A 22 1.75 6.15 3.17
N CYS A 23 0.68 6.37 2.39
CA CYS A 23 0.39 5.51 1.25
C CYS A 23 1.47 5.65 0.17
N GLY A 24 1.95 6.88 -0.08
CA GLY A 24 2.98 7.14 -1.07
C GLY A 24 4.34 6.55 -0.71
N ALA A 25 4.71 6.59 0.57
CA ALA A 25 5.96 6.04 1.08
C ALA A 25 6.02 4.52 0.94
N ILE A 26 4.92 3.80 1.23
CA ILE A 26 4.90 2.33 1.09
C ILE A 26 5.10 1.91 -0.37
N VAL A 27 4.41 2.60 -1.29
CA VAL A 27 4.52 2.34 -2.74
C VAL A 27 5.54 3.24 -3.43
N TRP A 28 6.65 3.61 -2.79
CA TRP A 28 7.78 4.39 -3.33
C TRP A 28 7.48 5.78 -3.95
N LEU A 29 6.24 6.23 -4.11
CA LEU A 29 5.90 7.52 -4.72
C LEU A 29 6.35 8.73 -3.89
N MET A 30 6.63 8.52 -2.61
CA MET A 30 7.20 9.53 -1.71
C MET A 30 8.36 8.94 -0.91
N ALA A 31 9.32 9.77 -0.51
CA ALA A 31 10.51 9.29 0.19
C ALA A 31 10.20 8.78 1.60
N GLN A 32 10.81 7.66 1.99
CA GLN A 32 10.82 7.14 3.37
C GLN A 32 11.91 7.87 4.17
N ASP A 33 11.68 9.13 4.49
CA ASP A 33 12.65 9.93 5.26
C ASP A 33 12.61 9.63 6.76
N HIS A 34 13.55 10.21 7.50
CA HIS A 34 13.65 10.02 8.95
C HIS A 34 12.34 10.39 9.67
N GLU A 35 11.66 11.45 9.24
CA GLU A 35 10.38 11.85 9.82
C GLU A 35 9.32 10.75 9.65
N TRP A 36 9.25 10.12 8.48
CA TRP A 36 8.33 9.01 8.24
C TRP A 36 8.59 7.83 9.19
N TYR A 37 9.86 7.47 9.39
CA TYR A 37 10.25 6.39 10.30
C TYR A 37 9.99 6.70 11.79
N THR A 38 9.85 7.97 12.17
CA THR A 38 9.50 8.31 13.55
C THR A 38 8.10 7.82 13.93
N GLY A 39 7.19 7.61 12.96
CA GLY A 39 5.82 7.22 13.24
C GLY A 39 4.93 8.34 13.81
N GLU A 40 5.41 9.59 13.87
CA GLU A 40 4.65 10.72 14.43
C GLU A 40 3.23 10.85 13.89
N ALA A 41 3.07 10.67 12.58
CA ALA A 41 1.79 10.82 11.90
C ALA A 41 0.73 9.77 12.29
N MET A 42 1.11 8.68 12.99
CA MET A 42 0.17 7.61 13.38
C MET A 42 0.00 7.47 14.90
N GLU A 43 0.84 8.12 15.70
CA GLU A 43 0.67 8.18 17.16
C GLU A 43 -0.66 8.85 17.54
N GLY A 44 -1.43 8.22 18.41
CA GLY A 44 -2.76 8.67 18.83
C GLY A 44 -3.84 8.53 17.75
N VAL A 45 -3.51 8.09 16.53
CA VAL A 45 -4.46 7.88 15.43
C VAL A 45 -4.67 6.38 15.18
N TRP A 46 -3.58 5.65 14.97
CA TRP A 46 -3.60 4.20 14.72
C TRP A 46 -2.91 3.41 15.82
N PHE A 47 -1.89 4.00 16.45
CA PHE A 47 -1.12 3.39 17.54
C PHE A 47 -1.18 4.28 18.77
N GLU A 48 -1.30 3.67 19.95
CA GLU A 48 -1.35 4.42 21.20
C GLU A 48 -0.03 5.13 21.49
N THR A 49 1.10 4.47 21.20
CA THR A 49 2.44 4.98 21.52
C THR A 49 3.24 5.31 20.25
N ARG A 50 4.16 6.29 20.39
CA ARG A 50 5.18 6.60 19.38
C ARG A 50 6.05 5.37 19.03
N GLU A 51 6.41 4.58 20.05
CA GLU A 51 7.27 3.41 19.88
C GLU A 51 6.62 2.35 19.00
N ASP A 52 5.36 2.00 19.27
CA ASP A 52 4.60 1.03 18.45
C ASP A 52 4.43 1.54 17.02
N SER A 53 4.19 2.84 16.86
CA SER A 53 4.10 3.43 15.54
C SER A 53 5.42 3.37 14.78
N ALA A 54 6.55 3.70 15.40
CA ALA A 54 7.85 3.65 14.75
C ALA A 54 8.22 2.20 14.39
N ALA A 55 7.93 1.26 15.30
CA ALA A 55 8.12 -0.17 15.06
C ALA A 55 7.29 -0.66 13.87
N HIS A 56 6.04 -0.20 13.75
CA HIS A 56 5.22 -0.49 12.58
C HIS A 56 5.87 0.03 11.29
N GLN A 57 6.32 1.29 11.24
CA GLN A 57 6.96 1.86 10.06
C GLN A 57 8.24 1.10 9.68
N GLY A 58 9.03 0.68 10.67
CA GLY A 58 10.25 -0.10 10.46
C GLY A 58 10.00 -1.54 10.00
N ALA A 59 8.81 -2.10 10.26
CA ALA A 59 8.44 -3.45 9.85
C ALA A 59 7.77 -3.53 8.47
N LEU A 60 7.45 -2.38 7.84
CA LEU A 60 6.83 -2.35 6.53
C LEU A 60 7.84 -2.72 5.43
N ASP A 61 7.43 -3.66 4.57
CA ASP A 61 8.10 -3.88 3.30
C ASP A 61 7.81 -2.72 2.35
N VAL A 62 8.83 -1.92 2.06
CA VAL A 62 8.74 -0.75 1.20
C VAL A 62 9.58 -0.91 -0.06
N VAL A 63 9.08 -0.36 -1.16
CA VAL A 63 9.88 -0.24 -2.39
C VAL A 63 10.77 1.01 -2.29
N PRO A 64 12.09 0.91 -2.57
CA PRO A 64 12.99 2.05 -2.48
C PRO A 64 12.55 3.23 -3.34
N TYR A 65 12.55 4.43 -2.75
CA TYR A 65 12.21 5.68 -3.44
C TYR A 65 13.11 5.95 -4.65
N GLY A 66 12.55 6.61 -5.68
CA GLY A 66 13.28 7.12 -6.84
C GLY A 66 13.45 6.14 -8.01
N ARG A 67 12.89 4.93 -7.93
CA ARG A 67 12.96 3.95 -9.03
C ARG A 67 11.89 4.14 -10.11
N TYR A 68 10.69 4.59 -9.74
CA TYR A 68 9.59 4.78 -10.68
C TYR A 68 8.86 6.11 -10.42
N GLU A 69 7.94 6.50 -11.31
CA GLU A 69 7.27 7.81 -11.25
C GLU A 69 5.77 7.72 -10.96
N ALA A 70 5.14 6.59 -11.28
CA ALA A 70 3.70 6.38 -11.11
C ALA A 70 3.38 4.89 -10.95
N LEU A 71 2.27 4.58 -10.28
CA LEU A 71 1.72 3.25 -10.11
C LEU A 71 0.59 3.00 -11.12
N ALA A 72 0.61 1.85 -11.79
CA ALA A 72 -0.52 1.36 -12.57
C ALA A 72 -1.34 0.35 -11.75
N VAL A 73 -2.66 0.52 -11.69
CA VAL A 73 -3.57 -0.36 -10.96
C VAL A 73 -4.66 -0.85 -11.90
N SER A 74 -4.78 -2.18 -12.05
CA SER A 74 -5.84 -2.82 -12.83
C SER A 74 -6.48 -3.95 -12.03
N ARG A 75 -7.69 -4.38 -12.44
CA ARG A 75 -8.32 -5.58 -11.88
C ARG A 75 -7.50 -6.81 -12.26
N LEU A 76 -6.98 -7.52 -11.25
CA LEU A 76 -6.10 -8.69 -11.43
C LEU A 76 -6.62 -9.72 -12.44
N ALA A 77 -7.90 -10.09 -12.35
CA ALA A 77 -8.53 -11.07 -13.23
C ALA A 77 -8.57 -10.70 -14.72
N THR A 78 -8.26 -9.44 -15.08
CA THR A 78 -8.23 -9.01 -16.49
C THR A 78 -6.89 -9.28 -17.18
N GLY A 79 -5.82 -9.58 -16.43
CA GLY A 79 -4.50 -9.85 -16.99
C GLY A 79 -3.84 -8.67 -17.72
N ARG A 80 -4.30 -7.43 -17.52
CA ARG A 80 -3.73 -6.26 -18.21
C ARG A 80 -2.33 -5.88 -17.72
N LEU A 81 -1.98 -6.28 -16.51
CA LEU A 81 -0.65 -6.10 -15.92
C LEU A 81 -0.11 -7.51 -15.68
N ASP A 82 0.86 -7.93 -16.51
CA ASP A 82 1.41 -9.29 -16.50
C ASP A 82 2.92 -9.25 -16.78
N PRO A 83 3.77 -9.66 -15.82
CA PRO A 83 3.42 -10.06 -14.46
C PRO A 83 3.00 -8.84 -13.60
N PRO A 84 2.07 -9.00 -12.65
CA PRO A 84 1.81 -7.96 -11.65
C PRO A 84 2.90 -7.95 -10.56
N ASP A 85 3.37 -6.77 -10.17
CA ASP A 85 4.33 -6.62 -9.06
C ASP A 85 3.70 -6.83 -7.67
N ILE A 86 2.44 -6.39 -7.49
CA ILE A 86 1.67 -6.49 -6.24
C ILE A 86 0.22 -6.86 -6.55
N CYS A 87 -0.33 -7.80 -5.78
CA CYS A 87 -1.72 -8.23 -5.88
C CYS A 87 -2.53 -7.81 -4.64
N LEU A 88 -3.61 -7.06 -4.84
CA LEU A 88 -4.57 -6.73 -3.78
C LEU A 88 -5.79 -7.65 -3.86
N ILE A 89 -6.07 -8.36 -2.77
CA ILE A 89 -7.20 -9.28 -2.66
C ILE A 89 -8.20 -8.70 -1.65
N TYR A 90 -9.47 -8.60 -2.05
CA TYR A 90 -10.58 -8.24 -1.17
C TYR A 90 -11.38 -9.49 -0.82
N GLY A 91 -11.69 -9.68 0.46
CA GLY A 91 -12.47 -10.81 0.92
C GLY A 91 -12.91 -10.64 2.37
N THR A 92 -13.91 -11.43 2.75
CA THR A 92 -14.36 -11.50 4.14
C THR A 92 -13.31 -12.18 5.01
N PRO A 93 -13.36 -12.01 6.35
CA PRO A 93 -12.44 -12.72 7.25
C PRO A 93 -12.43 -14.24 7.01
N GLY A 94 -13.59 -14.84 6.75
CA GLY A 94 -13.72 -16.27 6.43
C GLY A 94 -13.08 -16.67 5.09
N GLN A 95 -13.10 -15.82 4.08
CA GLN A 95 -12.39 -16.07 2.82
C GLN A 95 -10.87 -15.93 3.00
N MET A 96 -10.45 -14.94 3.79
CA MET A 96 -9.04 -14.66 4.03
C MET A 96 -8.37 -15.73 4.89
N ILE A 97 -9.05 -16.27 5.90
CA ILE A 97 -8.48 -17.35 6.71
C ILE A 97 -8.21 -18.61 5.87
N LEU A 98 -9.11 -18.95 4.94
CA LEU A 98 -8.90 -20.08 4.02
C LEU A 98 -7.69 -19.81 3.11
N LEU A 99 -7.66 -18.62 2.47
CA LEU A 99 -6.57 -18.23 1.58
C LEU A 99 -5.20 -18.24 2.29
N ILE A 100 -5.10 -17.63 3.47
CA ILE A 100 -3.85 -17.49 4.23
C ILE A 100 -3.33 -18.85 4.71
N ASN A 101 -4.23 -19.74 5.14
CA ASN A 101 -3.85 -21.07 5.61
C ASN A 101 -3.72 -22.10 4.48
N GLY A 102 -4.06 -21.75 3.24
CA GLY A 102 -4.05 -22.67 2.10
C GLY A 102 -5.06 -23.81 2.23
N LEU A 103 -6.21 -23.55 2.86
CA LEU A 103 -7.29 -24.51 3.09
C LEU A 103 -8.30 -24.55 1.94
#